data_AF-M7XZH8-F1
#
_entry.id   AF-M7XZH8-F1
#
_cell.length_a   1.000
_cell.length_b   1.000
_cell.length_c   1.000
_cell.angle_alpha   90.00
_cell.angle_beta   90.00
_cell.angle_gamma   90.00
#
_symmetry.space_group_name_H-M   'P 1'
#
loop_
_entity.id
_entity.type
_entity.pdbx_description
1 polymer ?
#
loop_
_entity_poly.entity_id
_entity_poly.type
_entity_poly.pdbx_seq_one_letter_code
_entity_poly.pdbx_strand_id
1 'polypeptide(L)'
;MKKLILSMALVASATFAFAQKKVVSSAEKNFKKGDLTTALTEIDAALENPETKDDPNTRLLKARIQTKQFIQDSSYSAASVETGRNAFDNFNKTMEMVGNDKESKVGKEVYKNEDPSIPLPENLKPYSMMSLRNDAFNKAINRYNENDYEMAYEFFALSADIDPTDTTSAFNAGYLANDIGNYAGAKKYFERLIEIPEYNKLNAYYLLIQIASSEDQNPELAYNYVTKARKDYPEDKTLSEFEVQLLLQMDKMDEAMTTVKAALAGDPNNAGLLLRYGYLLEQSGDIDGAFVQYKKSVEANPEFFEGNYYTGALYLDKARKILAEVNNLSDAEWEKRAEGMGKEADQLYKDAVPYFDKALAIKPESTDIMEILFNIHSRLKNTAEAEKMNQKLISILGKDWMEK
;
A
#
# COMPACT_ATOMS: atom_id res chain seq x y z
N MET A 1 36.88 -44.06 50.71
CA MET A 1 35.81 -43.04 50.72
C MET A 1 35.77 -42.18 49.47
N LYS A 2 36.87 -41.59 48.97
CA LYS A 2 36.86 -40.72 47.77
C LYS A 2 36.33 -41.40 46.47
N LYS A 3 36.65 -42.68 46.22
CA LYS A 3 36.11 -43.42 45.06
C LYS A 3 34.61 -43.75 45.14
N LEU A 4 34.07 -43.92 46.35
CA LEU A 4 32.64 -44.21 46.61
C LEU A 4 31.75 -42.96 46.47
N ILE A 5 32.28 -41.79 46.85
CA ILE A 5 31.60 -40.50 46.69
C ILE A 5 31.54 -40.12 45.20
N LEU A 6 32.62 -40.37 44.44
CA LEU A 6 32.63 -40.11 42.99
C LEU A 6 31.62 -40.99 42.25
N SER A 7 31.50 -42.28 42.60
CA SER A 7 30.53 -43.19 41.99
C SER A 7 29.09 -42.93 42.45
N MET A 8 28.84 -42.50 43.70
CA MET A 8 27.50 -42.05 44.12
C MET A 8 27.09 -40.74 43.43
N ALA A 9 28.01 -39.80 43.22
CA ALA A 9 27.73 -38.58 42.46
C ALA A 9 27.47 -38.87 40.97
N LEU A 10 28.18 -39.84 40.38
CA LEU A 10 27.95 -40.32 39.00
C LEU A 10 26.63 -41.07 38.86
N VAL A 11 26.25 -41.90 39.85
CA VAL A 11 24.96 -42.58 39.87
C VAL A 11 23.82 -41.60 40.13
N ALA A 12 23.99 -40.63 41.04
CA ALA A 12 23.00 -39.58 41.28
C ALA A 12 22.78 -38.74 40.01
N SER A 13 23.84 -38.21 39.40
CA SER A 13 23.75 -37.48 38.14
C SER A 13 23.13 -38.31 37.01
N ALA A 14 23.51 -39.59 36.85
CA ALA A 14 22.86 -40.48 35.89
C ALA A 14 21.37 -40.72 36.21
N THR A 15 20.96 -40.88 37.46
CA THR A 15 19.55 -41.07 37.84
C THR A 15 18.69 -39.83 37.64
N PHE A 16 19.25 -38.63 37.90
CA PHE A 16 18.61 -37.37 37.55
C PHE A 16 18.51 -37.21 36.03
N ALA A 17 19.51 -37.67 35.29
CA ALA A 17 19.49 -37.63 33.83
C ALA A 17 18.38 -38.48 33.21
N PHE A 18 18.15 -39.68 33.75
CA PHE A 18 17.05 -40.54 33.31
C PHE A 18 15.66 -40.02 33.73
N ALA A 19 15.56 -39.10 34.68
CA ALA A 19 14.28 -38.57 35.14
C ALA A 19 13.68 -37.54 34.17
N GLN A 20 14.50 -36.77 33.46
CA GLN A 20 14.04 -35.65 32.63
C GLN A 20 13.60 -36.09 31.22
N LYS A 21 14.24 -37.11 30.64
CA LYS A 21 13.71 -37.78 29.43
C LYS A 21 12.34 -38.45 29.68
N LYS A 22 12.05 -38.84 30.93
CA LYS A 22 10.71 -39.30 31.33
C LYS A 22 9.70 -38.15 31.38
N VAL A 23 10.12 -36.93 31.69
CA VAL A 23 9.24 -35.74 31.63
C VAL A 23 8.80 -35.47 30.20
N VAL A 24 9.71 -35.50 29.22
CA VAL A 24 9.36 -35.38 27.79
C VAL A 24 8.39 -36.49 27.36
N SER A 25 8.63 -37.74 27.79
CA SER A 25 7.73 -38.87 27.51
C SER A 25 6.36 -38.72 28.19
N SER A 26 6.31 -38.12 29.39
CA SER A 26 5.07 -37.79 30.11
C SER A 26 4.29 -36.72 29.35
N ALA A 27 4.96 -35.65 28.92
CA ALA A 27 4.38 -34.58 28.13
C ALA A 27 3.78 -35.13 26.83
N GLU A 28 4.48 -36.02 26.13
CA GLU A 28 3.98 -36.66 24.91
C GLU A 28 2.73 -37.50 25.17
N LYS A 29 2.69 -38.21 26.30
CA LYS A 29 1.52 -39.01 26.71
C LYS A 29 0.32 -38.11 27.05
N ASN A 30 0.55 -37.00 27.75
CA ASN A 30 -0.51 -36.04 28.09
C ASN A 30 -1.03 -35.33 26.84
N PHE A 31 -0.14 -34.95 25.91
CA PHE A 31 -0.50 -34.42 24.61
C PHE A 31 -1.41 -35.37 23.81
N LYS A 32 -1.05 -36.66 23.73
CA LYS A 32 -1.86 -37.70 23.06
C LYS A 32 -3.23 -37.90 23.71
N LYS A 33 -3.34 -37.69 25.02
CA LYS A 33 -4.60 -37.74 25.76
C LYS A 33 -5.44 -36.46 25.64
N GLY A 34 -4.86 -35.37 25.15
CA GLY A 34 -5.51 -34.05 25.08
C GLY A 34 -5.40 -33.22 26.36
N ASP A 35 -4.59 -33.63 27.35
CA ASP A 35 -4.26 -32.79 28.50
C ASP A 35 -3.12 -31.84 28.13
N LEU A 36 -3.48 -30.77 27.42
CA LEU A 36 -2.52 -29.80 26.87
C LEU A 36 -1.90 -28.92 27.96
N THR A 37 -2.63 -28.65 29.05
CA THR A 37 -2.13 -27.85 30.17
C THR A 37 -0.97 -28.57 30.85
N THR A 38 -1.17 -29.84 31.22
CA THR A 38 -0.11 -30.64 31.84
C THR A 38 1.04 -30.87 30.86
N ALA A 39 0.74 -31.20 29.60
CA ALA A 39 1.75 -31.40 28.58
C ALA A 39 2.63 -30.16 28.36
N LEU A 40 2.03 -28.96 28.34
CA LEU A 40 2.76 -27.70 28.20
C LEU A 40 3.63 -27.40 29.42
N THR A 41 3.10 -27.58 30.64
CA THR A 41 3.86 -27.38 31.87
C THR A 41 5.07 -28.33 31.95
N GLU A 42 4.87 -29.60 31.59
CA GLU A 42 5.95 -30.60 31.58
C GLU A 42 7.00 -30.30 30.49
N ILE A 43 6.58 -29.91 29.28
CA ILE A 43 7.54 -29.62 28.20
C ILE A 43 8.31 -28.32 28.41
N ASP A 44 7.69 -27.32 29.06
CA ASP A 44 8.38 -26.09 29.46
C ASP A 44 9.46 -26.40 30.52
N ALA A 45 9.14 -27.21 31.52
CA ALA A 45 10.12 -27.66 32.50
C ALA A 45 11.28 -28.46 31.85
N ALA A 46 10.98 -29.26 30.82
CA ALA A 46 12.01 -29.99 30.07
C ALA A 46 12.90 -29.05 29.23
N LEU A 47 12.41 -27.91 28.75
CA LEU A 47 13.21 -26.95 27.99
C LEU A 47 14.14 -26.09 28.85
N GLU A 48 13.92 -26.02 30.15
CA GLU A 48 14.86 -25.39 31.10
C GLU A 48 15.98 -26.35 31.54
N ASN A 49 15.82 -27.65 31.29
CA ASN A 49 16.77 -28.65 31.73
C ASN A 49 17.96 -28.79 30.77
N PRO A 50 19.23 -28.73 31.26
CA PRO A 50 20.43 -28.84 30.42
C PRO A 50 20.51 -30.08 29.51
N GLU A 51 19.81 -31.16 29.85
CA GLU A 51 19.88 -32.41 29.10
C GLU A 51 18.85 -32.53 27.98
N THR A 52 17.75 -31.78 28.06
CA THR A 52 16.62 -31.87 27.14
C THR A 52 16.37 -30.58 26.38
N LYS A 53 16.93 -29.45 26.83
CA LYS A 53 16.81 -28.13 26.16
C LYS A 53 17.39 -28.09 24.75
N ASP A 54 18.42 -28.90 24.51
CA ASP A 54 19.15 -29.01 23.24
C ASP A 54 18.70 -30.25 22.42
N ASP A 55 17.67 -30.96 22.87
CA ASP A 55 17.04 -32.05 22.10
C ASP A 55 15.94 -31.48 21.18
N PRO A 56 16.07 -31.59 19.85
CA PRO A 56 15.08 -31.04 18.92
C PRO A 56 13.70 -31.71 19.05
N ASN A 57 13.62 -32.95 19.56
CA ASN A 57 12.33 -33.61 19.80
C ASN A 57 11.55 -32.94 20.94
N THR A 58 12.24 -32.45 21.99
CA THR A 58 11.61 -31.70 23.09
C THR A 58 10.94 -30.43 22.56
N ARG A 59 11.66 -29.70 21.69
CA ARG A 59 11.16 -28.44 21.11
C ARG A 59 10.05 -28.67 20.08
N LEU A 60 10.17 -29.72 19.26
CA LEU A 60 9.12 -30.14 18.33
C LEU A 60 7.82 -30.48 19.07
N LEU A 61 7.92 -31.20 20.20
CA LEU A 61 6.75 -31.55 20.99
C LEU A 61 6.04 -30.30 21.55
N LYS A 62 6.79 -29.28 22.00
CA LYS A 62 6.21 -27.99 22.39
C LYS A 62 5.47 -27.31 21.23
N ALA A 63 6.09 -27.26 20.05
CA ALA A 63 5.44 -26.70 18.85
C ALA A 63 4.10 -27.39 18.53
N ARG A 64 4.06 -28.72 18.63
CA ARG A 64 2.85 -29.53 18.39
C ARG A 64 1.77 -29.32 19.45
N ILE A 65 2.15 -29.22 20.73
CA ILE A 65 1.23 -28.89 21.83
C ILE A 65 0.59 -27.52 21.58
N GLN A 66 1.40 -26.49 21.30
CA GLN A 66 0.91 -25.14 21.04
C GLN A 66 0.07 -25.06 19.77
N THR A 67 0.42 -25.79 18.71
CA THR A 67 -0.40 -25.89 17.49
C THR A 67 -1.76 -26.49 17.79
N LYS A 68 -1.83 -27.53 18.63
CA LYS A 68 -3.11 -28.12 19.05
C LYS A 68 -3.92 -27.16 19.92
N GLN A 69 -3.27 -26.41 20.82
CA GLN A 69 -3.94 -25.36 21.61
C GLN A 69 -4.51 -24.27 20.70
N PHE A 70 -3.72 -23.79 19.73
CA PHE A 70 -4.13 -22.80 18.74
C PHE A 70 -5.36 -23.27 17.94
N ILE A 71 -5.33 -24.49 17.41
CA ILE A 71 -6.44 -25.06 16.63
C ILE A 71 -7.71 -25.17 17.49
N GLN A 72 -7.60 -25.60 18.74
CA GLN A 72 -8.74 -25.77 19.65
C GLN A 72 -9.27 -24.45 20.22
N ASP A 73 -8.47 -23.38 20.19
CA ASP A 73 -8.87 -22.07 20.69
C ASP A 73 -9.82 -21.37 19.70
N SER A 74 -11.07 -21.21 20.14
CA SER A 74 -12.12 -20.50 19.42
C SER A 74 -12.34 -19.08 19.94
N SER A 75 -11.42 -18.52 20.73
CA SER A 75 -11.49 -17.13 21.21
C SER A 75 -11.11 -16.12 20.13
N TYR A 76 -10.27 -16.53 19.18
CA TYR A 76 -9.70 -15.68 18.14
C TYR A 76 -9.07 -14.38 18.68
N SER A 77 -8.46 -14.47 19.87
CA SER A 77 -7.87 -13.32 20.57
C SER A 77 -6.41 -13.10 20.17
N ALA A 78 -5.84 -11.96 20.59
CA ALA A 78 -4.40 -11.72 20.50
C ALA A 78 -3.57 -12.83 21.18
N ALA A 79 -4.05 -13.40 22.29
CA ALA A 79 -3.41 -14.54 22.95
C ALA A 79 -3.44 -15.83 22.09
N SER A 80 -4.49 -16.00 21.28
CA SER A 80 -4.56 -17.05 20.27
C SER A 80 -3.45 -16.89 19.23
N VAL A 81 -3.32 -15.69 18.68
CA VAL A 81 -2.25 -15.35 17.71
C VAL A 81 -0.88 -15.58 18.32
N GLU A 82 -0.65 -15.13 19.55
CA GLU A 82 0.60 -15.33 20.28
C GLU A 82 0.93 -16.83 20.44
N THR A 83 -0.06 -17.66 20.78
CA THR A 83 0.11 -19.12 20.86
C THR A 83 0.55 -19.70 19.51
N GLY A 84 -0.06 -19.26 18.40
CA GLY A 84 0.31 -19.67 17.06
C GLY A 84 1.71 -19.22 16.65
N ARG A 85 2.07 -17.96 16.93
CA ARG A 85 3.41 -17.41 16.67
C ARG A 85 4.48 -18.13 17.48
N ASN A 86 4.20 -18.47 18.74
CA ASN A 86 5.09 -19.27 19.57
C ASN A 86 5.27 -20.71 19.03
N ALA A 87 4.21 -21.32 18.51
CA ALA A 87 4.31 -22.63 17.86
C ALA A 87 5.23 -22.54 16.63
N PHE A 88 5.05 -21.53 15.78
CA PHE A 88 5.89 -21.28 14.61
C PHE A 88 7.36 -21.06 14.97
N ASP A 89 7.65 -20.23 15.98
CA ASP A 89 9.02 -20.02 16.48
C ASP A 89 9.67 -21.33 16.97
N ASN A 90 8.92 -22.18 17.69
CA ASN A 90 9.42 -23.48 18.11
C ASN A 90 9.68 -24.43 16.93
N PHE A 91 8.88 -24.39 15.87
CA PHE A 91 9.17 -25.14 14.64
C PHE A 91 10.45 -24.64 13.97
N ASN A 92 10.62 -23.33 13.78
CA ASN A 92 11.83 -22.77 13.17
C ASN A 92 13.08 -23.14 13.96
N LYS A 93 13.05 -22.97 15.29
CA LYS A 93 14.15 -23.39 16.16
C LYS A 93 14.42 -24.89 16.09
N THR A 94 13.38 -25.72 15.96
CA THR A 94 13.56 -27.17 15.76
C THR A 94 14.27 -27.45 14.44
N MET A 95 13.87 -26.79 13.35
CA MET A 95 14.54 -26.93 12.04
C MET A 95 16.00 -26.45 12.08
N GLU A 96 16.28 -25.34 12.77
CA GLU A 96 17.66 -24.86 12.99
C GLU A 96 18.52 -25.89 13.72
N MET A 97 17.98 -26.53 14.76
CA MET A 97 18.68 -27.58 15.52
C MET A 97 18.92 -28.85 14.70
N VAL A 98 17.98 -29.22 13.82
CA VAL A 98 18.11 -30.39 12.93
C VAL A 98 19.05 -30.11 11.75
N GLY A 99 19.10 -28.86 11.28
CA GLY A 99 19.83 -28.50 10.06
C GLY A 99 19.36 -29.33 8.87
N ASN A 100 20.27 -29.71 7.97
CA ASN A 100 19.92 -30.45 6.76
C ASN A 100 19.69 -31.97 6.97
N ASP A 101 19.67 -32.46 8.22
CA ASP A 101 19.45 -33.88 8.50
C ASP A 101 17.98 -34.28 8.35
N LYS A 102 17.62 -34.65 7.12
CA LYS A 102 16.30 -35.17 6.77
C LYS A 102 16.06 -36.62 7.19
N GLU A 103 17.09 -37.34 7.65
CA GLU A 103 17.02 -38.77 7.92
C GLU A 103 16.78 -39.12 9.40
N SER A 104 17.15 -38.20 10.31
CA SER A 104 16.81 -38.31 11.73
C SER A 104 15.30 -38.44 11.94
N LYS A 105 14.90 -39.01 13.08
CA LYS A 105 13.48 -39.14 13.45
C LYS A 105 12.76 -37.78 13.40
N VAL A 106 13.40 -36.74 13.94
CA VAL A 106 12.83 -35.37 13.97
C VAL A 106 12.87 -34.73 12.59
N GLY A 107 13.97 -34.91 11.84
CA GLY A 107 14.10 -34.46 10.45
C GLY A 107 12.99 -34.98 9.55
N LYS A 108 12.67 -36.28 9.66
CA LYS A 108 11.56 -36.91 8.95
C LYS A 108 10.20 -36.33 9.31
N GLU A 109 10.03 -35.79 10.52
CA GLU A 109 8.78 -35.16 10.95
C GLU A 109 8.68 -33.71 10.45
N VAL A 110 9.76 -32.91 10.57
CA VAL A 110 9.72 -31.47 10.19
C VAL A 110 9.82 -31.22 8.69
N TYR A 111 10.51 -32.09 7.94
CA TYR A 111 10.62 -32.01 6.48
C TYR A 111 9.56 -32.83 5.73
N LYS A 112 8.61 -33.41 6.47
CA LYS A 112 7.53 -34.19 5.85
C LYS A 112 6.64 -33.28 5.03
N ASN A 113 6.52 -33.56 3.73
CA ASN A 113 5.44 -33.01 2.93
C ASN A 113 4.16 -33.75 3.29
N GLU A 114 3.18 -33.02 3.83
CA GLU A 114 1.86 -33.55 4.12
C GLU A 114 0.98 -33.46 2.87
N ASP A 115 0.18 -34.50 2.64
CA ASP A 115 -0.87 -34.47 1.62
C ASP A 115 -2.18 -34.01 2.29
N PRO A 116 -2.63 -32.77 2.05
CA PRO A 116 -3.85 -32.23 2.66
C PRO A 116 -5.12 -32.98 2.23
N SER A 117 -5.06 -33.79 1.16
CA SER A 117 -6.20 -34.57 0.69
C SER A 117 -6.49 -35.82 1.52
N ILE A 118 -5.59 -36.21 2.42
CA ILE A 118 -5.73 -37.42 3.25
C ILE A 118 -6.24 -37.04 4.66
N PRO A 119 -7.52 -37.29 4.98
CA PRO A 119 -8.05 -37.01 6.32
C PRO A 119 -7.45 -37.98 7.34
N LEU A 120 -6.87 -37.43 8.41
CA LEU A 120 -6.33 -38.21 9.52
C LEU A 120 -7.26 -38.13 10.74
N PRO A 121 -7.53 -39.26 11.43
CA PRO A 121 -8.14 -39.27 12.75
C PRO A 121 -7.42 -38.31 13.71
N GLU A 122 -8.14 -37.71 14.66
CA GLU A 122 -7.60 -36.67 15.56
C GLU A 122 -6.32 -37.09 16.30
N ASN A 123 -6.24 -38.36 16.70
CA ASN A 123 -5.07 -38.94 17.37
C ASN A 123 -3.87 -39.21 16.45
N LEU A 124 -4.05 -39.12 15.13
CA LEU A 124 -3.02 -39.30 14.11
C LEU A 124 -2.65 -37.98 13.43
N LYS A 125 -3.34 -36.87 13.75
CA LYS A 125 -2.98 -35.56 13.20
C LYS A 125 -1.57 -35.17 13.63
N PRO A 126 -0.73 -34.70 12.70
CA PRO A 126 0.66 -34.36 12.99
C PRO A 126 0.77 -33.09 13.84
N TYR A 127 -0.19 -32.16 13.73
CA TYR A 127 -0.13 -30.81 14.32
C TYR A 127 1.17 -30.11 13.90
N SER A 128 1.42 -30.11 12.60
CA SER A 128 2.62 -29.60 11.92
C SER A 128 2.55 -28.10 11.63
N MET A 129 3.64 -27.54 11.07
CA MET A 129 3.62 -26.19 10.48
C MET A 129 2.50 -26.02 9.44
N MET A 130 2.23 -27.06 8.64
CA MET A 130 1.15 -27.01 7.66
C MET A 130 -0.23 -26.98 8.33
N SER A 131 -0.43 -27.74 9.40
CA SER A 131 -1.66 -27.68 10.21
C SER A 131 -1.86 -26.28 10.80
N LEU A 132 -0.80 -25.69 11.34
CA LEU A 132 -0.80 -24.34 11.92
C LEU A 132 -1.14 -23.27 10.86
N ARG A 133 -0.49 -23.33 9.68
CA ARG A 133 -0.76 -22.40 8.56
C ARG A 133 -2.21 -22.47 8.11
N ASN A 134 -2.74 -23.67 7.89
CA ASN A 134 -4.09 -23.89 7.38
C ASN A 134 -5.13 -23.40 8.40
N ASP A 135 -4.92 -23.67 9.69
CA ASP A 135 -5.83 -23.19 10.72
C ASP A 135 -5.75 -21.66 10.88
N ALA A 136 -4.55 -21.07 10.82
CA ALA A 136 -4.40 -19.61 10.82
C ALA A 136 -5.15 -18.98 9.64
N PHE A 137 -5.05 -19.55 8.43
CA PHE A 137 -5.82 -19.09 7.27
C PHE A 137 -7.34 -19.16 7.53
N ASN A 138 -7.83 -20.27 8.07
CA ASN A 138 -9.26 -20.44 8.36
C ASN A 138 -9.75 -19.47 9.45
N LYS A 139 -8.97 -19.25 10.51
CA LYS A 139 -9.27 -18.25 11.54
C LYS A 139 -9.30 -16.84 10.93
N ALA A 140 -8.38 -16.53 10.02
CA ALA A 140 -8.36 -15.25 9.31
C ALA A 140 -9.63 -15.01 8.50
N ILE A 141 -10.07 -16.00 7.71
CA ILE A 141 -11.32 -15.94 6.95
C ILE A 141 -12.52 -15.77 7.87
N ASN A 142 -12.55 -16.49 8.99
CA ASN A 142 -13.63 -16.33 9.97
C ASN A 142 -13.69 -14.90 10.53
N ARG A 143 -12.56 -14.33 10.96
CA ARG A 143 -12.51 -12.95 11.46
C ARG A 143 -12.87 -11.92 10.40
N TYR A 144 -12.42 -12.13 9.16
CA TYR A 144 -12.79 -11.28 8.03
C TYR A 144 -14.31 -11.25 7.82
N ASN A 145 -14.98 -12.40 7.86
CA ASN A 145 -16.43 -12.48 7.70
C ASN A 145 -17.20 -11.82 8.86
N GLU A 146 -16.59 -11.72 10.03
CA GLU A 146 -17.13 -10.98 11.19
C GLU A 146 -16.77 -9.47 11.16
N ASN A 147 -16.08 -9.00 10.11
CA ASN A 147 -15.54 -7.64 9.96
C ASN A 147 -14.50 -7.25 11.03
N ASP A 148 -13.91 -8.23 11.70
CA ASP A 148 -12.79 -8.05 12.62
C ASP A 148 -11.48 -8.04 11.82
N TYR A 149 -11.23 -6.92 11.13
CA TYR A 149 -10.12 -6.78 10.19
C TYR A 149 -8.75 -6.78 10.86
N GLU A 150 -8.65 -6.29 12.10
CA GLU A 150 -7.41 -6.34 12.89
C GLU A 150 -7.01 -7.79 13.18
N MET A 151 -7.93 -8.63 13.67
CA MET A 151 -7.62 -10.04 13.92
C MET A 151 -7.48 -10.84 12.64
N ALA A 152 -8.28 -10.54 11.61
CA ALA A 152 -8.12 -11.15 10.29
C ALA A 152 -6.72 -10.92 9.73
N TYR A 153 -6.21 -9.69 9.84
CA TYR A 153 -4.83 -9.34 9.51
C TYR A 153 -3.84 -10.21 10.29
N GLU A 154 -3.94 -10.29 11.62
CA GLU A 154 -2.98 -11.04 12.44
C GLU A 154 -2.92 -12.53 12.07
N PHE A 155 -4.06 -13.15 11.78
CA PHE A 155 -4.11 -14.55 11.37
C PHE A 155 -3.61 -14.77 9.93
N PHE A 156 -3.95 -13.88 8.98
CA PHE A 156 -3.36 -13.94 7.63
C PHE A 156 -1.85 -13.72 7.68
N ALA A 157 -1.38 -12.77 8.49
CA ALA A 157 0.03 -12.50 8.73
C ALA A 157 0.76 -13.73 9.26
N LEU A 158 0.20 -14.44 10.26
CA LEU A 158 0.76 -15.69 10.75
C LEU A 158 0.82 -16.75 9.64
N SER A 159 -0.26 -16.94 8.87
CA SER A 159 -0.29 -17.91 7.76
C SER A 159 0.76 -17.58 6.69
N ALA A 160 0.87 -16.30 6.33
CA ALA A 160 1.83 -15.76 5.38
C ALA A 160 3.28 -15.86 5.87
N ASP A 161 3.55 -15.73 7.17
CA ASP A 161 4.89 -15.86 7.74
C ASP A 161 5.35 -17.33 7.79
N ILE A 162 4.42 -18.28 7.97
CA ILE A 162 4.72 -19.72 7.95
C ILE A 162 5.08 -20.20 6.54
N ASP A 163 4.37 -19.71 5.52
CA ASP A 163 4.68 -19.99 4.12
C ASP A 163 4.91 -18.67 3.35
N PRO A 164 6.17 -18.22 3.23
CA PRO A 164 6.52 -17.02 2.50
C PRO A 164 6.15 -17.04 1.01
N THR A 165 5.91 -18.23 0.43
CA THR A 165 5.51 -18.40 -0.97
C THR A 165 4.00 -18.38 -1.18
N ASP A 166 3.20 -18.43 -0.10
CA ASP A 166 1.75 -18.29 -0.16
C ASP A 166 1.36 -16.84 -0.51
N THR A 167 1.12 -16.62 -1.81
CA THR A 167 0.72 -15.32 -2.33
C THR A 167 -0.65 -14.88 -1.85
N THR A 168 -1.55 -15.83 -1.55
CA THR A 168 -2.93 -15.52 -1.12
C THR A 168 -2.93 -14.96 0.31
N SER A 169 -2.26 -15.65 1.23
CA SER A 169 -2.14 -15.16 2.61
C SER A 169 -1.36 -13.85 2.67
N ALA A 170 -0.28 -13.72 1.89
CA ALA A 170 0.50 -12.49 1.80
C ALA A 170 -0.35 -11.31 1.29
N PHE A 171 -1.10 -11.50 0.21
CA PHE A 171 -1.93 -10.43 -0.35
C PHE A 171 -3.03 -10.01 0.62
N ASN A 172 -3.74 -10.96 1.24
CA ASN A 172 -4.78 -10.64 2.20
C ASN A 172 -4.22 -9.95 3.46
N ALA A 173 -3.06 -10.39 3.97
CA ALA A 173 -2.39 -9.72 5.07
C ALA A 173 -2.00 -8.28 4.69
N GLY A 174 -1.40 -8.08 3.50
CA GLY A 174 -1.01 -6.76 3.02
C GLY A 174 -2.20 -5.83 2.82
N TYR A 175 -3.27 -6.32 2.21
CA TYR A 175 -4.49 -5.57 1.93
C TYR A 175 -5.20 -5.14 3.22
N LEU A 176 -5.41 -6.07 4.16
CA LEU A 176 -6.03 -5.74 5.45
C LEU A 176 -5.15 -4.81 6.28
N ALA A 177 -3.83 -5.00 6.26
CA ALA A 177 -2.91 -4.08 6.91
C ALA A 177 -3.04 -2.66 6.36
N ASN A 178 -3.20 -2.52 5.04
CA ASN A 178 -3.43 -1.21 4.42
C ASN A 178 -4.77 -0.59 4.86
N ASP A 179 -5.85 -1.38 4.87
CA ASP A 179 -7.19 -0.93 5.25
C ASP A 179 -7.26 -0.45 6.71
N ILE A 180 -6.57 -1.13 7.64
CA ILE A 180 -6.51 -0.74 9.05
C ILE A 180 -5.43 0.32 9.35
N GLY A 181 -4.75 0.86 8.34
CA GLY A 181 -3.71 1.90 8.50
C GLY A 181 -2.35 1.39 9.00
N ASN A 182 -2.14 0.07 9.05
CA ASN A 182 -0.84 -0.55 9.34
C ASN A 182 0.03 -0.62 8.06
N TYR A 183 0.50 0.53 7.60
CA TYR A 183 1.26 0.63 6.34
C TYR A 183 2.61 -0.09 6.39
N ALA A 184 3.23 -0.22 7.56
CA ALA A 184 4.46 -0.99 7.70
C ALA A 184 4.22 -2.49 7.44
N GLY A 185 3.13 -3.04 8.00
CA GLY A 185 2.69 -4.40 7.72
C GLY A 185 2.28 -4.58 6.26
N ALA A 186 1.56 -3.62 5.69
CA ALA A 186 1.17 -3.64 4.28
C ALA A 186 2.38 -3.74 3.35
N LYS A 187 3.36 -2.83 3.53
CA LYS A 187 4.61 -2.81 2.77
C LYS A 187 5.37 -4.13 2.88
N LYS A 188 5.52 -4.69 4.10
CA LYS A 188 6.18 -5.99 4.31
C LYS A 188 5.65 -7.07 3.36
N TYR A 189 4.32 -7.22 3.27
CA TYR A 189 3.73 -8.28 2.46
C TYR A 189 3.69 -7.96 0.97
N PHE A 190 3.41 -6.71 0.57
CA PHE A 190 3.45 -6.32 -0.84
C PHE A 190 4.87 -6.35 -1.42
N GLU A 191 5.88 -5.91 -0.67
CA GLU A 191 7.30 -6.03 -1.05
C GLU A 191 7.70 -7.50 -1.23
N ARG A 192 7.21 -8.39 -0.37
CA ARG A 192 7.44 -9.83 -0.55
C ARG A 192 6.79 -10.36 -1.83
N LEU A 193 5.57 -9.93 -2.14
CA LEU A 193 4.84 -10.36 -3.33
C LEU A 193 5.54 -9.95 -4.64
N ILE A 194 6.14 -8.76 -4.71
CA ILE A 194 6.83 -8.31 -5.93
C ILE A 194 8.14 -9.06 -6.21
N GLU A 195 8.66 -9.81 -5.23
CA GLU A 195 9.83 -10.66 -5.37
C GLU A 195 9.48 -12.10 -5.84
N ILE A 196 8.19 -12.47 -5.90
CA ILE A 196 7.73 -13.79 -6.38
C ILE A 196 7.58 -13.75 -7.91
N PRO A 197 8.36 -14.52 -8.69
CA PRO A 197 8.39 -14.41 -10.15
C PRO A 197 7.05 -14.72 -10.84
N GLU A 198 6.30 -15.70 -10.32
CA GLU A 198 5.06 -16.23 -10.92
C GLU A 198 3.80 -15.48 -10.44
N TYR A 199 3.96 -14.54 -9.51
CA TYR A 199 2.85 -13.74 -8.99
C TYR A 199 2.51 -12.60 -9.94
N ASN A 200 1.23 -12.26 -10.09
CA ASN A 200 0.83 -11.03 -10.78
C ASN A 200 0.99 -9.82 -9.84
N LYS A 201 2.14 -9.16 -9.96
CA LYS A 201 2.63 -8.10 -9.07
C LYS A 201 1.95 -6.75 -9.23
N LEU A 202 1.18 -6.52 -10.30
CA LEU A 202 0.68 -5.18 -10.67
C LEU A 202 -0.09 -4.50 -9.53
N ASN A 203 -1.02 -5.21 -8.89
CA ASN A 203 -1.79 -4.66 -7.76
C ASN A 203 -0.90 -4.36 -6.55
N ALA A 204 0.08 -5.21 -6.26
CA ALA A 204 1.04 -4.97 -5.17
C ALA A 204 1.88 -3.72 -5.46
N TYR A 205 2.31 -3.52 -6.71
CA TYR A 205 2.99 -2.28 -7.11
C TYR A 205 2.12 -1.05 -6.91
N TYR A 206 0.86 -1.07 -7.36
CA TYR A 206 -0.03 0.09 -7.16
C TYR A 206 -0.23 0.44 -5.69
N LEU A 207 -0.43 -0.55 -4.83
CA LEU A 207 -0.60 -0.33 -3.39
C LEU A 207 0.69 0.22 -2.77
N LEU A 208 1.86 -0.30 -3.16
CA LEU A 208 3.16 0.22 -2.69
C LEU A 208 3.41 1.67 -3.14
N ILE A 209 3.10 1.99 -4.40
CA ILE A 209 3.21 3.35 -4.94
C ILE A 209 2.29 4.29 -4.17
N GLN A 210 1.03 3.89 -3.95
CA GLN A 210 0.06 4.68 -3.21
C GLN A 210 0.52 4.93 -1.77
N ILE A 211 0.94 3.89 -1.03
CA ILE A 211 1.45 4.03 0.33
C ILE A 211 2.65 4.98 0.36
N ALA A 212 3.61 4.81 -0.55
CA ALA A 212 4.80 5.65 -0.60
C ALA A 212 4.47 7.11 -0.96
N SER A 213 3.54 7.35 -1.89
CA SER A 213 3.14 8.70 -2.31
C SER A 213 2.29 9.44 -1.30
N SER A 214 1.31 8.77 -0.68
CA SER A 214 0.30 9.42 0.16
C SER A 214 0.64 9.37 1.64
N GLU A 215 1.03 8.20 2.14
CA GLU A 215 1.20 7.97 3.58
C GLU A 215 2.62 8.27 4.04
N ASP A 216 3.62 7.76 3.29
CA ASP A 216 5.02 8.07 3.58
C ASP A 216 5.42 9.47 3.08
N GLN A 217 4.64 10.05 2.15
CA GLN A 217 4.96 11.29 1.44
C GLN A 217 6.39 11.30 0.88
N ASN A 218 6.83 10.14 0.39
CA ASN A 218 8.18 9.88 -0.06
C ASN A 218 8.18 9.63 -1.58
N PRO A 219 8.30 10.69 -2.40
CA PRO A 219 8.26 10.57 -3.85
C PRO A 219 9.42 9.73 -4.41
N GLU A 220 10.59 9.73 -3.76
CA GLU A 220 11.73 8.89 -4.18
C GLU A 220 11.43 7.40 -4.03
N LEU A 221 10.84 7.00 -2.90
CA LEU A 221 10.44 5.62 -2.67
C LEU A 221 9.34 5.19 -3.64
N ALA A 222 8.32 6.03 -3.85
CA ALA A 222 7.27 5.78 -4.83
C ALA A 222 7.84 5.64 -6.25
N TYR A 223 8.80 6.50 -6.62
CA TYR A 223 9.46 6.46 -7.92
C TYR A 223 10.26 5.17 -8.12
N ASN A 224 10.92 4.67 -7.06
CA ASN A 224 11.60 3.37 -7.10
C ASN A 224 10.61 2.22 -7.36
N TYR A 225 9.42 2.26 -6.75
CA TYR A 225 8.37 1.27 -7.03
C TYR A 225 7.83 1.36 -8.45
N VAL A 226 7.55 2.56 -8.94
CA VAL A 226 7.12 2.77 -10.34
C VAL A 226 8.18 2.27 -11.32
N THR A 227 9.45 2.57 -11.09
CA THR A 227 10.55 2.14 -11.97
C THR A 227 10.63 0.61 -12.05
N LYS A 228 10.52 -0.09 -10.91
CA LYS A 228 10.45 -1.55 -10.88
C LYS A 228 9.20 -2.06 -11.62
N ALA A 229 8.04 -1.46 -11.35
CA ALA A 229 6.78 -1.85 -11.94
C ALA A 229 6.79 -1.68 -13.48
N ARG A 230 7.33 -0.58 -14.00
CA ARG A 230 7.43 -0.34 -15.46
C ARG A 230 8.36 -1.31 -16.17
N LYS A 231 9.35 -1.89 -15.48
CA LYS A 231 10.18 -2.95 -16.04
C LYS A 231 9.38 -4.24 -16.26
N ASP A 232 8.51 -4.58 -15.30
CA ASP A 232 7.68 -5.78 -15.35
C ASP A 232 6.42 -5.56 -16.22
N TYR A 233 5.92 -4.33 -16.29
CA TYR A 233 4.69 -3.92 -16.98
C TYR A 233 4.88 -2.65 -17.83
N PRO A 234 5.69 -2.70 -18.92
CA PRO A 234 6.06 -1.51 -19.69
C PRO A 234 4.89 -0.84 -20.42
N GLU A 235 3.83 -1.59 -20.74
CA GLU A 235 2.65 -1.13 -21.45
C GLU A 235 1.55 -0.59 -20.53
N ASP A 236 1.77 -0.60 -19.22
CA ASP A 236 0.79 -0.10 -18.27
C ASP A 236 0.77 1.44 -18.27
N LYS A 237 -0.40 1.98 -18.60
CA LYS A 237 -0.63 3.42 -18.77
C LYS A 237 -0.61 4.16 -17.43
N THR A 238 -1.19 3.55 -16.39
CA THR A 238 -1.28 4.16 -15.07
C THR A 238 0.11 4.26 -14.41
N LEU A 239 0.99 3.28 -14.60
CA LEU A 239 2.38 3.38 -14.16
C LEU A 239 3.13 4.52 -14.85
N SER A 240 2.87 4.75 -16.13
CA SER A 240 3.46 5.88 -16.86
C SER A 240 2.98 7.22 -16.33
N GLU A 241 1.70 7.33 -15.95
CA GLU A 241 1.16 8.53 -15.29
C GLU A 241 1.78 8.79 -13.92
N PHE A 242 1.91 7.75 -13.08
CA PHE A 242 2.58 7.86 -11.78
C PHE A 242 4.02 8.32 -11.95
N GLU A 243 4.76 7.79 -12.93
CA GLU A 243 6.14 8.19 -13.15
C GLU A 243 6.28 9.67 -13.48
N VAL A 244 5.50 10.16 -14.45
CA VAL A 244 5.53 11.59 -14.83
C VAL A 244 5.17 12.45 -13.63
N GLN A 245 4.14 12.07 -12.86
CA GLN A 245 3.74 12.82 -11.67
C GLN A 245 4.84 12.86 -10.60
N LEU A 246 5.50 11.75 -10.33
CA LEU A 246 6.56 11.66 -9.33
C LEU A 246 7.81 12.43 -9.76
N LEU A 247 8.17 12.37 -11.04
CA LEU A 247 9.27 13.18 -11.58
C LEU A 247 8.99 14.68 -11.42
N LEU A 248 7.75 15.12 -11.64
CA LEU A 248 7.34 16.50 -11.38
C LEU A 248 7.43 16.88 -9.90
N GLN A 249 7.00 16.00 -8.99
CA GLN A 249 7.10 16.24 -7.54
C GLN A 249 8.55 16.31 -7.04
N MET A 250 9.48 15.66 -7.76
CA MET A 250 10.91 15.68 -7.46
C MET A 250 11.68 16.79 -8.20
N ASP A 251 10.97 17.72 -8.86
CA ASP A 251 11.54 18.79 -9.70
C ASP A 251 12.45 18.30 -10.85
N LYS A 252 12.26 17.06 -11.30
CA LYS A 252 13.02 16.45 -12.40
C LYS A 252 12.38 16.73 -13.76
N MET A 253 12.34 18.01 -14.13
CA MET A 253 11.58 18.50 -15.29
C MET A 253 12.02 17.88 -16.62
N ASP A 254 13.32 17.69 -16.86
CA ASP A 254 13.84 17.12 -18.11
C ASP A 254 13.48 15.63 -18.27
N GLU A 255 13.57 14.87 -17.17
CA GLU A 255 13.16 13.46 -17.13
C GLU A 255 11.64 13.35 -17.33
N ALA A 256 10.86 14.20 -16.68
CA ALA A 256 9.41 14.25 -16.82
C ALA A 256 8.99 14.60 -18.27
N MET A 257 9.67 15.56 -18.90
CA MET A 257 9.45 15.95 -20.30
C MET A 257 9.71 14.80 -21.28
N THR A 258 10.78 14.04 -21.06
CA THR A 258 11.09 12.86 -21.89
C THR A 258 10.04 11.77 -21.69
N THR A 259 9.68 11.50 -20.44
CA THR A 259 8.76 10.44 -20.05
C THR A 259 7.33 10.70 -20.53
N VAL A 260 6.83 11.93 -20.37
CA VAL A 260 5.46 12.29 -20.80
C VAL A 260 5.30 12.20 -22.32
N LYS A 261 6.33 12.58 -23.10
CA LYS A 261 6.33 12.45 -24.56
C LYS A 261 6.28 10.98 -25.00
N ALA A 262 7.05 10.12 -24.34
CA ALA A 262 7.04 8.69 -24.60
C ALA A 262 5.67 8.07 -24.25
N ALA A 263 5.11 8.43 -23.08
CA ALA A 263 3.82 7.93 -22.64
C ALA A 263 2.68 8.35 -23.59
N LEU A 264 2.66 9.61 -24.04
CA LEU A 264 1.69 10.11 -25.01
C LEU A 264 1.82 9.48 -26.41
N ALA A 265 2.98 8.91 -26.77
CA ALA A 265 3.09 8.16 -28.02
C ALA A 265 2.29 6.86 -28.00
N GLY A 266 2.16 6.22 -26.82
CA GLY A 266 1.33 5.02 -26.61
C GLY A 266 -0.12 5.33 -26.23
N ASP A 267 -0.37 6.48 -25.61
CA ASP A 267 -1.71 6.92 -25.18
C ASP A 267 -1.99 8.39 -25.52
N PRO A 268 -2.18 8.73 -26.82
CA PRO A 268 -2.22 10.13 -27.28
C PRO A 268 -3.39 10.96 -26.76
N ASN A 269 -4.44 10.31 -26.27
CA ASN A 269 -5.65 10.94 -25.74
C ASN A 269 -5.74 10.82 -24.21
N ASN A 270 -4.63 10.60 -23.51
CA ASN A 270 -4.63 10.60 -22.07
C ASN A 270 -4.71 12.04 -21.53
N ALA A 271 -5.87 12.42 -21.00
CA ALA A 271 -6.09 13.79 -20.51
C ALA A 271 -5.08 14.20 -19.41
N GLY A 272 -4.73 13.30 -18.50
CA GLY A 272 -3.79 13.56 -17.41
C GLY A 272 -2.36 13.75 -17.90
N LEU A 273 -1.90 12.96 -18.88
CA LEU A 273 -0.57 13.14 -19.48
C LEU A 273 -0.51 14.40 -20.36
N LEU A 274 -1.57 14.70 -21.12
CA LEU A 274 -1.66 15.93 -21.91
C LEU A 274 -1.58 17.18 -21.00
N LEU A 275 -2.25 17.13 -19.85
CA LEU A 275 -2.16 18.19 -18.84
C LEU A 275 -0.72 18.33 -18.32
N ARG A 276 -0.10 17.24 -17.86
CA ARG A 276 1.28 17.28 -17.33
C ARG A 276 2.28 17.75 -18.39
N TYR A 277 2.07 17.38 -19.65
CA TYR A 277 2.89 17.88 -20.77
C TYR A 277 2.69 19.38 -20.98
N GLY A 278 1.45 19.86 -20.94
CA GLY A 278 1.15 21.30 -20.99
C GLY A 278 1.86 22.07 -19.88
N TYR A 279 1.81 21.55 -18.65
CA TYR A 279 2.49 22.13 -17.50
C TYR A 279 4.01 22.22 -17.70
N LEU A 280 4.63 21.14 -18.19
CA LEU A 280 6.06 21.13 -18.49
C LEU A 280 6.46 22.14 -19.57
N LEU A 281 5.63 22.30 -20.61
CA LEU A 281 5.84 23.32 -21.64
C LEU A 281 5.75 24.72 -21.06
N GLU A 282 4.75 24.97 -20.21
CA GLU A 282 4.56 26.25 -19.53
C GLU A 282 5.77 26.62 -18.67
N GLN A 283 6.27 25.67 -17.86
CA GLN A 283 7.48 25.87 -17.04
C GLN A 283 8.73 26.11 -17.89
N SER A 284 8.80 25.53 -19.09
CA SER A 284 9.89 25.78 -20.05
C SER A 284 9.75 27.10 -20.84
N GLY A 285 8.64 27.83 -20.66
CA GLY A 285 8.35 29.09 -21.34
C GLY A 285 7.60 28.96 -22.68
N ASP A 286 7.29 27.74 -23.13
CA ASP A 286 6.49 27.49 -24.34
C ASP A 286 4.99 27.55 -24.03
N ILE A 287 4.50 28.79 -23.81
CA ILE A 287 3.11 29.05 -23.43
C ILE A 287 2.13 28.63 -24.54
N ASP A 288 2.50 28.79 -25.81
CA ASP A 288 1.64 28.40 -26.93
C ASP A 288 1.57 26.88 -27.07
N GLY A 289 2.69 26.18 -26.91
CA GLY A 289 2.72 24.73 -26.81
C GLY A 289 1.88 24.21 -25.64
N ALA A 290 2.01 24.82 -24.46
CA ALA A 290 1.23 24.47 -23.27
C ALA A 290 -0.27 24.58 -23.53
N PHE A 291 -0.69 25.70 -24.13
CA PHE A 291 -2.07 25.96 -24.51
C PHE A 291 -2.65 24.90 -25.44
N VAL A 292 -1.87 24.44 -26.43
CA VAL A 292 -2.29 23.34 -27.32
C VAL A 292 -2.51 22.05 -26.53
N GLN A 293 -1.64 21.70 -25.58
CA GLN A 293 -1.79 20.46 -24.82
C GLN A 293 -2.94 20.51 -23.81
N TYR A 294 -3.14 21.64 -23.11
CA TYR A 294 -4.29 21.79 -22.21
C TYR A 294 -5.62 21.70 -22.96
N LYS A 295 -5.73 22.30 -24.15
CA LYS A 295 -6.92 22.13 -25.01
C LYS A 295 -7.13 20.66 -25.40
N LYS A 296 -6.08 19.95 -25.82
CA LYS A 296 -6.18 18.53 -26.12
C LYS A 296 -6.60 17.70 -24.89
N SER A 297 -6.14 18.09 -23.69
CA SER A 297 -6.56 17.45 -22.44
C SER A 297 -8.07 17.59 -22.22
N VAL A 298 -8.63 18.78 -22.48
CA VAL A 298 -10.09 19.02 -22.44
C VAL A 298 -10.84 18.25 -23.54
N GLU A 299 -10.29 18.20 -24.75
CA GLU A 299 -10.88 17.42 -25.86
C GLU A 299 -10.92 15.91 -25.55
N ALA A 300 -9.86 15.40 -24.90
CA ALA A 300 -9.76 14.01 -24.45
C ALA A 300 -10.72 13.68 -23.30
N ASN A 301 -10.86 14.59 -22.33
CA ASN A 301 -11.82 14.46 -21.24
C ASN A 301 -12.47 15.81 -20.89
N PRO A 302 -13.66 16.09 -21.42
CA PRO A 302 -14.36 17.35 -21.16
C PRO A 302 -14.77 17.58 -19.69
N GLU A 303 -14.84 16.52 -18.89
CA GLU A 303 -15.14 16.59 -17.45
C GLU A 303 -13.86 16.67 -16.58
N PHE A 304 -12.68 16.82 -17.20
CA PHE A 304 -11.44 16.96 -16.44
C PHE A 304 -11.32 18.39 -15.91
N PHE A 305 -11.40 18.54 -14.59
CA PHE A 305 -11.40 19.84 -13.93
C PHE A 305 -10.13 20.64 -14.26
N GLU A 306 -8.97 20.02 -14.09
CA GLU A 306 -7.67 20.66 -14.28
C GLU A 306 -7.50 21.09 -15.74
N GLY A 307 -7.84 20.24 -16.71
CA GLY A 307 -7.77 20.59 -18.13
C GLY A 307 -8.57 21.86 -18.46
N ASN A 308 -9.80 21.94 -17.94
CA ASN A 308 -10.66 23.12 -18.12
C ASN A 308 -10.07 24.35 -17.42
N TYR A 309 -9.67 24.22 -16.14
CA TYR A 309 -9.11 25.30 -15.36
C TYR A 309 -7.85 25.91 -16.02
N TYR A 310 -6.86 25.08 -16.37
CA TYR A 310 -5.60 25.55 -16.95
C TYR A 310 -5.77 26.12 -18.36
N THR A 311 -6.70 25.57 -19.15
CA THR A 311 -7.04 26.17 -20.47
C THR A 311 -7.64 27.56 -20.29
N GLY A 312 -8.63 27.71 -19.41
CA GLY A 312 -9.23 29.00 -19.09
C GLY A 312 -8.21 30.00 -18.54
N ALA A 313 -7.32 29.56 -17.65
CA ALA A 313 -6.28 30.40 -17.07
C ALA A 313 -5.32 30.95 -18.12
N LEU A 314 -4.91 30.15 -19.12
CA LEU A 314 -4.06 30.63 -20.20
C LEU A 314 -4.77 31.63 -21.13
N TYR A 315 -6.07 31.49 -21.37
CA TYR A 315 -6.83 32.54 -22.06
C TYR A 315 -6.78 33.87 -21.30
N LEU A 316 -6.94 33.84 -19.96
CA LEU A 316 -6.86 35.03 -19.14
C LEU A 316 -5.47 35.65 -19.11
N ASP A 317 -4.42 34.84 -19.02
CA ASP A 317 -3.04 35.33 -19.07
C ASP A 317 -2.73 36.04 -20.39
N LYS A 318 -3.14 35.44 -21.52
CA LYS A 318 -3.03 36.07 -22.84
C LYS A 318 -3.78 37.40 -22.90
N ALA A 319 -5.01 37.46 -22.39
CA ALA A 319 -5.79 38.70 -22.36
C ALA A 319 -5.12 39.79 -21.50
N ARG A 320 -4.60 39.44 -20.32
CA ARG A 320 -3.88 40.36 -19.42
C ARG A 320 -2.60 40.88 -20.04
N LYS A 321 -1.83 40.04 -20.74
CA LYS A 321 -0.62 40.44 -21.47
C LYS A 321 -0.92 41.49 -22.53
N ILE A 322 -1.97 41.29 -23.32
CA ILE A 322 -2.42 42.28 -24.33
C ILE A 322 -2.74 43.61 -23.66
N LEU A 323 -3.47 43.60 -22.55
CA LEU A 323 -3.85 44.83 -21.84
C LEU A 323 -2.65 45.53 -21.18
N ALA A 324 -1.68 44.75 -20.69
CA ALA A 324 -0.42 45.30 -20.20
C ALA A 324 0.37 45.97 -21.33
N GLU A 325 0.39 45.39 -22.54
CA GLU A 325 0.98 46.04 -23.72
C GLU A 325 0.26 47.34 -24.06
N VAL A 326 -1.08 47.36 -24.05
CA VAL A 326 -1.88 48.58 -24.30
C VAL A 326 -1.50 49.71 -23.34
N ASN A 327 -1.28 49.41 -22.06
CA ASN A 327 -0.89 50.41 -21.06
C ASN A 327 0.51 50.99 -21.27
N ASN A 328 1.36 50.33 -22.07
CA ASN A 328 2.73 50.75 -22.36
C ASN A 328 2.88 51.40 -23.74
N LEU A 329 1.79 51.54 -24.51
CA LEU A 329 1.81 52.21 -25.82
C LEU A 329 2.05 53.72 -25.66
N SER A 330 2.75 54.33 -26.63
CA SER A 330 2.77 55.80 -26.75
C SER A 330 1.40 56.32 -27.19
N ASP A 331 1.09 57.60 -26.93
CA ASP A 331 -0.20 58.22 -27.30
C ASP A 331 -0.57 57.96 -28.78
N ALA A 332 0.40 58.10 -29.69
CA ALA A 332 0.20 57.92 -31.13
C ALA A 332 -0.06 56.45 -31.53
N GLU A 333 0.48 55.49 -30.78
CA GLU A 333 0.21 54.06 -30.99
C GLU A 333 -1.11 53.65 -30.34
N TRP A 334 -1.39 54.19 -29.17
CA TRP A 334 -2.61 53.96 -28.41
C TRP A 334 -3.84 54.31 -29.24
N GLU A 335 -3.86 55.53 -29.83
CA GLU A 335 -4.96 55.98 -30.71
C GLU A 335 -5.24 55.03 -31.88
N LYS A 336 -4.21 54.31 -32.37
CA LYS A 336 -4.33 53.43 -33.54
C LYS A 336 -4.63 51.98 -33.19
N ARG A 337 -4.09 51.48 -32.05
CA ARG A 337 -4.04 50.05 -31.75
C ARG A 337 -4.88 49.65 -30.54
N ALA A 338 -5.08 50.53 -29.57
CA ALA A 338 -5.68 50.17 -28.28
C ALA A 338 -7.09 49.59 -28.41
N GLU A 339 -7.93 50.12 -29.31
CA GLU A 339 -9.28 49.60 -29.53
C GLU A 339 -9.25 48.15 -30.06
N GLY A 340 -8.40 47.87 -31.04
CA GLY A 340 -8.25 46.53 -31.63
C GLY A 340 -7.73 45.52 -30.61
N MET A 341 -6.67 45.88 -29.88
CA MET A 341 -6.11 45.06 -28.81
C MET A 341 -7.10 44.84 -27.67
N GLY A 342 -7.89 45.86 -27.31
CA GLY A 342 -8.96 45.74 -26.33
C GLY A 342 -10.04 44.72 -26.75
N LYS A 343 -10.46 44.75 -28.02
CA LYS A 343 -11.40 43.76 -28.58
C LYS A 343 -10.82 42.35 -28.59
N GLU A 344 -9.53 42.21 -28.90
CA GLU A 344 -8.83 40.93 -28.85
C GLU A 344 -8.79 40.36 -27.43
N ALA A 345 -8.41 41.19 -26.45
CA ALA A 345 -8.43 40.80 -25.04
C ALA A 345 -9.85 40.39 -24.60
N ASP A 346 -10.88 41.16 -24.96
CA ASP A 346 -12.27 40.84 -24.64
C ASP A 346 -12.75 39.54 -25.31
N GLN A 347 -12.24 39.20 -26.48
CA GLN A 347 -12.52 37.90 -27.11
C GLN A 347 -11.87 36.76 -26.32
N LEU A 348 -10.62 36.89 -25.87
CA LEU A 348 -9.96 35.89 -25.03
C LEU A 348 -10.68 35.70 -23.69
N TYR A 349 -11.18 36.78 -23.09
CA TYR A 349 -12.06 36.69 -21.91
C TYR A 349 -13.33 35.89 -22.19
N LYS A 350 -13.98 36.09 -23.35
CA LYS A 350 -15.16 35.30 -23.75
C LYS A 350 -14.81 33.84 -23.97
N ASP A 351 -13.67 33.56 -24.61
CA ASP A 351 -13.22 32.21 -24.90
C ASP A 351 -12.84 31.44 -23.62
N ALA A 352 -12.47 32.14 -22.54
CA ALA A 352 -12.19 31.54 -21.23
C ALA A 352 -13.45 31.05 -20.50
N VAL A 353 -14.59 31.73 -20.68
CA VAL A 353 -15.84 31.48 -19.93
C VAL A 353 -16.29 30.02 -20.00
N PRO A 354 -16.40 29.37 -21.18
CA PRO A 354 -16.89 27.98 -21.26
C PRO A 354 -16.06 26.99 -20.44
N TYR A 355 -14.75 27.21 -20.34
CA TYR A 355 -13.87 26.33 -19.57
C TYR A 355 -14.07 26.53 -18.07
N PHE A 356 -14.19 27.78 -17.60
CA PHE A 356 -14.47 28.05 -16.19
C PHE A 356 -15.89 27.65 -15.78
N ASP A 357 -16.89 27.82 -16.64
CA ASP A 357 -18.24 27.30 -16.42
C ASP A 357 -18.23 25.78 -16.26
N LYS A 358 -17.45 25.08 -17.09
CA LYS A 358 -17.29 23.63 -17.01
C LYS A 358 -16.57 23.22 -15.72
N ALA A 359 -15.48 23.89 -15.37
CA ALA A 359 -14.73 23.64 -14.14
C ALA A 359 -15.61 23.89 -12.89
N LEU A 360 -16.43 24.95 -12.89
CA LEU A 360 -17.39 25.23 -11.81
C LEU A 360 -18.51 24.19 -11.76
N ALA A 361 -18.99 23.68 -12.90
CA ALA A 361 -19.97 22.60 -12.90
C ALA A 361 -19.44 21.31 -12.26
N ILE A 362 -18.14 21.03 -12.40
CA ILE A 362 -17.46 19.87 -11.78
C ILE A 362 -17.22 20.11 -10.28
N LYS A 363 -16.84 21.33 -9.89
CA LYS A 363 -16.66 21.72 -8.47
C LYS A 363 -17.56 22.93 -8.12
N PRO A 364 -18.86 22.71 -7.85
CA PRO A 364 -19.86 23.78 -7.70
C PRO A 364 -19.62 24.77 -6.56
N GLU A 365 -18.78 24.40 -5.59
CA GLU A 365 -18.46 25.22 -4.41
C GLU A 365 -17.11 25.94 -4.54
N SER A 366 -16.44 25.87 -5.70
CA SER A 366 -15.15 26.54 -5.91
C SER A 366 -15.33 28.06 -6.00
N THR A 367 -15.05 28.75 -4.89
CA THR A 367 -15.10 30.22 -4.80
C THR A 367 -14.11 30.87 -5.75
N ASP A 368 -12.91 30.32 -5.90
CA ASP A 368 -11.87 30.83 -6.80
C ASP A 368 -12.38 30.94 -8.25
N ILE A 369 -13.10 29.93 -8.73
CA ILE A 369 -13.67 29.95 -10.09
C ILE A 369 -14.84 30.93 -10.20
N MET A 370 -15.67 31.03 -9.16
CA MET A 370 -16.75 32.02 -9.13
C MET A 370 -16.20 33.45 -9.18
N GLU A 371 -15.11 33.74 -8.47
CA GLU A 371 -14.44 35.04 -8.51
C GLU A 371 -13.85 35.32 -9.89
N ILE A 372 -13.22 34.32 -10.51
CA ILE A 372 -12.73 34.44 -11.89
C ILE A 372 -13.89 34.79 -12.83
N LEU A 373 -14.99 34.03 -12.80
CA LEU A 373 -16.17 34.28 -13.65
C LEU A 373 -16.82 35.64 -13.36
N PHE A 374 -16.90 36.05 -12.10
CA PHE A 374 -17.37 37.38 -11.71
C PHE A 374 -16.53 38.49 -12.36
N ASN A 375 -15.20 38.38 -12.29
CA ASN A 375 -14.28 39.34 -12.85
C ASN A 375 -14.35 39.38 -14.38
N ILE A 376 -14.42 38.21 -15.03
CA ILE A 376 -14.59 38.10 -16.49
C ILE A 376 -15.90 38.78 -16.92
N HIS A 377 -17.03 38.45 -16.29
CA HIS A 377 -18.32 39.01 -16.65
C HIS A 377 -18.44 40.50 -16.35
N SER A 378 -17.84 40.98 -15.25
CA SER A 378 -17.77 42.41 -14.92
C SER A 378 -17.02 43.18 -16.00
N ARG A 379 -15.88 42.67 -16.45
CA ARG A 379 -15.12 43.27 -17.57
C ARG A 379 -15.94 43.29 -18.86
N LEU A 380 -16.56 42.17 -19.21
CA LEU A 380 -17.37 42.03 -20.42
C LEU A 380 -18.71 42.76 -20.36
N LYS A 381 -19.03 43.43 -19.23
CA LYS A 381 -20.30 44.11 -18.96
C LYS A 381 -21.51 43.17 -19.03
N ASN A 382 -21.32 41.89 -18.73
CA ASN A 382 -22.37 40.89 -18.60
C ASN A 382 -22.96 40.96 -17.18
N THR A 383 -23.62 42.07 -16.84
CA THR A 383 -24.05 42.39 -15.46
C THR A 383 -24.89 41.30 -14.80
N ALA A 384 -25.76 40.62 -15.55
CA ALA A 384 -26.59 39.55 -15.02
C ALA A 384 -25.78 38.33 -14.54
N GLU A 385 -24.80 37.88 -15.33
CA GLU A 385 -23.95 36.74 -14.97
C GLU A 385 -22.93 37.12 -13.89
N ALA A 386 -22.41 38.35 -13.92
CA ALA A 386 -21.57 38.86 -12.83
C ALA A 386 -22.36 38.87 -11.51
N GLU A 387 -23.57 39.41 -11.49
CA GLU A 387 -24.39 39.47 -10.28
C GLU A 387 -24.77 38.07 -9.77
N LYS A 388 -25.02 37.13 -10.67
CA LYS A 388 -25.24 35.72 -10.31
C LYS A 388 -24.04 35.09 -9.61
N MET A 389 -22.81 35.35 -10.06
CA MET A 389 -21.60 34.88 -9.36
C MET A 389 -21.42 35.59 -8.02
N ASN A 390 -21.64 36.90 -7.97
CA ASN A 390 -21.58 37.71 -6.75
C ASN A 390 -22.53 37.17 -5.66
N GLN A 391 -23.78 36.86 -6.01
CA GLN A 391 -24.75 36.30 -5.05
C GLN A 391 -24.32 34.93 -4.52
N LYS A 392 -23.72 34.07 -5.36
CA LYS A 392 -23.15 32.80 -4.91
C LYS A 392 -21.98 33.03 -3.94
N LEU A 393 -21.05 33.92 -4.28
CA LEU A 393 -19.93 34.28 -3.43
C LEU A 393 -20.38 34.83 -2.08
N ILE A 394 -21.38 35.73 -2.07
CA ILE A 394 -21.98 36.26 -0.84
C ILE A 394 -22.55 35.14 0.04
N SER A 395 -23.20 34.14 -0.57
CA SER A 395 -23.80 33.03 0.17
C SER A 395 -22.77 32.12 0.85
N ILE A 396 -21.55 32.04 0.31
CA ILE A 396 -20.48 31.16 0.82
C ILE A 396 -19.50 31.93 1.71
N LEU A 397 -19.03 33.09 1.25
CA LEU A 397 -17.95 33.88 1.85
C LEU A 397 -18.43 35.06 2.71
N GLY A 398 -19.71 35.43 2.60
CA GLY A 398 -20.32 36.59 3.25
C GLY A 398 -20.40 37.83 2.36
N LYS A 399 -21.13 38.86 2.81
CA LYS A 399 -21.39 40.09 2.03
C LYS A 399 -20.13 40.88 1.70
N ASP A 400 -19.11 40.76 2.54
CA ASP A 400 -17.86 41.51 2.45
C ASP A 400 -16.74 40.67 1.79
N TRP A 401 -17.11 39.69 0.93
CA TRP A 401 -16.13 38.79 0.30
C TRP A 401 -15.11 39.54 -0.58
N MET A 402 -15.46 40.73 -1.08
CA MET A 402 -14.56 41.59 -1.86
C MET A 402 -13.56 42.38 -0.99
N GLU A 403 -13.68 42.34 0.34
CA GLU A 403 -12.79 43.06 1.28
C GLU A 403 -11.66 42.18 1.85
N LYS A 404 -11.67 40.88 1.53
CA LYS A 404 -10.61 39.92 1.88
C LYS A 404 -9.55 39.90 0.80
#